data_AF-A0A1M5UMM9-F1
#
_entry.id   AF-A0A1M5UMM9-F1
#
_cell.length_a   1.000
_cell.length_b   1.000
_cell.length_c   1.000
_cell.angle_alpha   90.00
_cell.angle_beta   90.00
_cell.angle_gamma   90.00
#
_symmetry.space_group_name_H-M   'P 1'
#
loop_
_entity.id
_entity.type
_entity.pdbx_description
1 polymer ?
#
loop_
_entity_poly.entity_id
_entity_poly.type
_entity_poly.pdbx_seq_one_letter_code
_entity_poly.pdbx_strand_id
1 'polypeptide(L)' 'MKYTVNHFKNNIKIQAQQHLKAFYQAFGFKQVSTAYLDDGIWHIDMIWERK' A
#
# COMPACT_ATOMS: atom_id res chain seq x y z
N MET A 1 -19.10 5.48 25.22
CA MET A 1 -18.18 5.67 24.09
C MET A 1 -17.76 4.31 23.55
N LYS A 2 -18.30 3.90 22.40
CA LYS A 2 -17.90 2.65 21.73
C LYS A 2 -16.74 2.98 20.80
N TYR A 3 -15.51 2.67 21.20
CA TYR A 3 -14.35 2.73 20.31
C TYR A 3 -14.34 1.46 19.46
N THR A 4 -15.15 1.40 18.41
CA THR A 4 -15.06 0.32 17.43
C THR A 4 -13.79 0.52 16.59
N VAL A 5 -12.69 -0.06 17.05
CA VAL A 5 -11.45 -0.18 16.27
C VAL A 5 -11.67 -1.30 15.25
N ASN A 6 -12.23 -0.95 14.10
CA ASN A 6 -12.31 -1.85 12.96
C ASN A 6 -11.99 -1.08 11.66
N HIS A 7 -10.80 -0.47 11.61
CA HIS A 7 -10.38 0.37 10.48
C HIS A 7 -9.75 -0.40 9.32
N PHE A 8 -9.32 -1.66 9.53
CA PHE A 8 -8.72 -2.47 8.47
C PHE A 8 -9.77 -3.39 7.87
N LYS A 9 -10.60 -2.82 7.01
CA LYS A 9 -11.62 -3.54 6.23
C LYS A 9 -10.91 -4.41 5.18
N ASN A 10 -10.45 -5.60 5.60
CA ASN A 10 -9.86 -6.71 4.82
C ASN A 10 -8.60 -6.43 3.97
N ASN A 11 -8.34 -5.19 3.57
CA ASN A 11 -7.24 -4.82 2.69
C ASN A 11 -6.38 -3.72 3.33
N ILE A 12 -5.08 -3.76 3.07
CA ILE A 12 -4.12 -2.72 3.46
C ILE A 12 -3.69 -2.02 2.18
N LYS A 13 -3.96 -0.71 2.08
CA LYS A 13 -3.47 0.14 1.00
C LYS A 13 -2.31 1.00 1.51
N ILE A 14 -1.24 1.08 0.73
CA ILE A 14 -0.08 1.93 1.01
C ILE A 14 0.31 2.74 -0.23
N GLN A 15 0.91 3.91 0.00
CA GLN A 15 1.69 4.63 -1.00
C GLN A 15 3.16 4.27 -0.78
N ALA A 16 3.69 3.36 -1.60
CA ALA A 16 5.07 2.90 -1.48
C ALA A 16 5.98 3.72 -2.40
N GLN A 17 7.22 3.97 -1.97
CA GLN A 17 8.24 4.48 -2.88
C GLN A 17 8.54 3.42 -3.94
N GLN A 18 8.63 3.82 -5.21
CA GLN A 18 8.76 2.91 -6.35
C GLN A 18 9.94 1.95 -6.21
N HIS A 19 11.07 2.41 -5.67
CA HIS A 19 12.26 1.58 -5.51
C HIS A 19 12.09 0.46 -4.45
N LEU A 20 11.11 0.58 -3.54
CA LEU A 20 10.78 -0.45 -2.54
C LEU A 20 9.73 -1.46 -3.04
N LYS A 21 9.31 -1.38 -4.31
CA LYS A 21 8.31 -2.28 -4.89
C LYS A 21 8.61 -3.76 -4.61
N ALA A 22 9.83 -4.22 -4.88
CA ALA A 22 10.21 -5.62 -4.70
C ALA A 22 10.13 -6.08 -3.24
N PHE A 23 10.49 -5.19 -2.30
CA PHE A 23 10.38 -5.46 -0.86
C PHE A 23 8.91 -5.70 -0.47
N TYR A 24 8.00 -4.81 -0.86
CA TYR A 24 6.57 -4.97 -0.57
C TYR A 24 5.95 -6.17 -1.30
N GLN A 25 6.39 -6.46 -2.53
CA GLN A 25 5.96 -7.65 -3.25
C GLN A 25 6.33 -8.95 -2.51
N ALA A 26 7.47 -9.00 -1.81
CA ALA A 26 7.84 -10.15 -0.99
C ALA A 26 6.87 -10.43 0.17
N PHE A 27 6.16 -9.40 0.66
CA PHE A 27 5.10 -9.52 1.66
C PHE A 27 3.69 -9.72 1.05
N GLY A 28 3.59 -9.84 -0.27
CA GLY A 28 2.33 -10.08 -0.98
C GLY A 28 1.54 -8.84 -1.37
N PHE A 29 2.12 -7.63 -1.24
CA PHE A 29 1.50 -6.43 -1.79
C PHE A 29 1.54 -6.45 -3.33
N LYS A 30 0.48 -5.95 -3.96
CA LYS A 30 0.34 -5.81 -5.40
C LYS A 30 0.27 -4.33 -5.77
N GLN A 31 1.04 -3.92 -6.76
CA GLN A 31 0.95 -2.57 -7.32
C GLN A 31 -0.38 -2.39 -8.07
N VAL A 32 -1.06 -1.26 -7.84
CA VAL A 32 -2.38 -0.96 -8.44
C VAL A 32 -2.43 0.38 -9.17
N SER A 33 -1.35 1.16 -9.15
CA SER A 33 -1.22 2.39 -9.94
C SER A 33 0.02 2.35 -10.83
N THR A 34 0.07 3.21 -11.84
CA THR A 34 1.34 3.62 -12.45
C THR A 34 2.16 4.43 -11.43
N ALA A 35 3.45 4.58 -11.69
CA ALA A 35 4.29 5.42 -10.86
C ALA A 35 3.99 6.91 -11.06
N TYR A 36 4.04 7.67 -9.98
CA TYR A 36 3.82 9.11 -9.97
C TYR A 36 4.83 9.80 -9.07
N LEU A 37 5.07 11.09 -9.32
CA LEU A 37 5.96 11.89 -8.48
C LEU A 37 5.16 12.47 -7.32
N ASP A 38 5.68 12.35 -6.10
CA ASP A 38 5.16 12.98 -4.89
C ASP A 38 6.36 13.47 -4.07
N ASP A 39 6.39 14.76 -3.78
CA ASP A 39 7.54 15.47 -3.18
C ASP A 39 8.91 15.15 -3.83
N GLY A 40 8.93 14.99 -5.15
CA GLY A 40 10.15 14.69 -5.90
C GLY A 40 10.61 13.22 -5.86
N ILE A 41 9.85 12.34 -5.20
CA ILE A 41 10.13 10.92 -5.10
C ILE A 41 9.07 10.14 -5.90
N TRP A 42 9.51 9.12 -6.64
CA TRP A 42 8.62 8.22 -7.35
C TRP A 42 7.87 7.31 -6.38
N HIS A 43 6.54 7.35 -6.43
CA HIS A 43 5.62 6.55 -5.63
C HIS A 43 4.74 5.66 -6.50
N ILE A 44 4.23 4.60 -5.90
CA ILE A 44 3.23 3.67 -6.45
C ILE A 44 2.22 3.32 -5.35
N ASP A 45 0.95 3.20 -5.72
CA ASP A 45 -0.05 2.64 -4.83
C ASP A 45 0.06 1.11 -4.84
N MET A 46 0.02 0.51 -3.66
CA MET A 46 0.00 -0.93 -3.50
C MET A 46 -1.09 -1.38 -2.54
N ILE A 47 -1.65 -2.57 -2.78
CA ILE A 47 -2.68 -3.19 -1.94
C ILE A 47 -2.23 -4.59 -1.52
N TRP A 48 -2.39 -4.91 -0.25
CA TRP A 48 -2.36 -6.27 0.28
C TRP A 48 -3.77 -6.69 0.69
N GLU A 49 -4.18 -7.88 0.31
CA GLU A 49 -5.51 -8.44 0.60
C GLU A 49 -5.36 -9.59 1.59
N ARG A 50 -6.09 -9.53 2.71
CA ARG A 50 -6.17 -10.66 3.63
C ARG A 50 -7.00 -11.76 2.97
N LYS A 51 -6.38 -12.91 2.71
CA LYS A 51 -7.08 -14.14 2.30
C LYS A 51 -7.86 -14.76 3.44
#